data_AF-A0A166VFK3-F1
#
_entry.id   AF-A0A166VFK3-F1
#
_cell.length_a   1.000
_cell.length_b   1.000
_cell.length_c   1.000
_cell.angle_alpha   90.00
_cell.angle_beta   90.00
_cell.angle_gamma   90.00
#
_symmetry.space_group_name_H-M   'P 1'
#
loop_
_entity.id
_entity.type
_entity.pdbx_description
1 polymer ?
#
loop_
_entity_poly.entity_id
_entity_poly.type
_entity_poly.pdbx_seq_one_letter_code
_entity_poly.pdbx_strand_id
1 'polypeptide(L)'
;MEHQKVNYEREVLDVTPETQYMKEQELERKRWKKTLEAGWDAMWAEEREKEKKKWAELEEEMDNLRQHLLEVEENALDMADWVVSGDTPTLDRITIRQLIDKAQGNLAVQAGLTDGNRGGASRAWKDALGPSLELPERLEKARSLLRSPNIQLDSRTTKFLSSTEGMKLVAEAHSSIFRSRGDETAPVAADVSHAPFADPVSKYNFSTATPDGSQAMAGLIHSAE
;
A
#
# COMPACT_ATOMS: atom_id res chain seq x y z
N MET A 1 96.40 20.25 -13.65
CA MET A 1 95.43 19.92 -14.70
C MET A 1 95.44 18.41 -14.85
N GLU A 2 94.36 17.73 -14.48
CA GLU A 2 93.94 16.49 -15.14
C GLU A 2 92.53 16.14 -14.66
N HIS A 3 91.56 16.41 -15.53
CA HIS A 3 90.24 15.82 -15.51
C HIS A 3 90.34 14.42 -16.11
N GLN A 4 89.79 13.39 -15.46
CA GLN A 4 89.28 12.17 -16.09
C GLN A 4 88.75 11.21 -15.03
N LYS A 5 87.68 10.46 -15.21
CA LYS A 5 86.48 10.52 -16.05
C LYS A 5 85.56 9.52 -15.35
N VAL A 6 84.31 9.90 -15.15
CA VAL A 6 83.30 9.05 -14.52
C VAL A 6 83.00 7.89 -15.46
N ASN A 7 83.34 6.65 -15.08
CA ASN A 7 82.83 5.44 -15.71
C ASN A 7 81.59 4.97 -14.94
N TYR A 8 80.43 5.49 -15.33
CA TYR A 8 79.17 4.78 -15.08
C TYR A 8 79.02 3.74 -16.19
N GLU A 9 79.42 2.50 -15.92
CA GLU A 9 79.03 1.37 -16.74
C GLU A 9 77.51 1.19 -16.60
N ARG A 10 76.81 1.56 -17.67
CA ARG A 10 75.40 1.31 -17.86
C ARG A 10 75.30 -0.15 -18.30
N GLU A 11 75.01 -1.05 -17.36
CA GLU A 11 74.61 -2.43 -17.69
C GLU A 11 73.37 -2.37 -18.60
N VAL A 12 73.60 -2.52 -19.90
CA VAL A 12 72.54 -2.79 -20.86
C VAL A 12 72.23 -4.28 -20.70
N LEU A 13 71.22 -4.60 -19.89
CA LEU A 13 70.62 -5.91 -19.83
C LEU A 13 70.11 -6.28 -21.24
N ASP A 14 70.83 -7.16 -21.93
CA ASP A 14 70.39 -7.77 -23.18
C ASP A 14 69.10 -8.55 -22.94
N VAL A 15 67.99 -7.99 -23.40
CA VAL A 15 66.67 -8.62 -23.37
C VAL A 15 66.62 -9.61 -24.54
N THR A 16 66.84 -10.90 -24.27
CA THR A 16 66.75 -11.94 -25.31
C THR A 16 65.31 -12.06 -25.84
N PRO A 17 65.10 -12.41 -27.12
CA PRO A 17 63.75 -12.57 -27.70
C PRO A 17 62.84 -13.52 -26.90
N GLU A 18 63.43 -14.55 -26.29
CA GLU A 18 62.72 -15.48 -25.40
C GLU A 18 62.20 -14.79 -24.12
N THR A 19 62.97 -13.87 -23.53
CA THR A 19 62.50 -13.10 -22.36
C THR A 19 61.42 -12.09 -22.70
N GLN A 20 61.40 -11.56 -23.94
CA GLN A 20 60.30 -10.71 -24.41
C GLN A 20 59.02 -11.53 -24.63
N TYR A 21 59.15 -12.68 -25.28
CA TYR A 21 58.05 -13.61 -25.54
C TYR A 21 57.39 -14.11 -24.24
N MET A 22 58.19 -14.49 -23.24
CA MET A 22 57.66 -14.92 -21.94
C MET A 22 56.93 -13.79 -21.20
N LYS A 23 57.44 -12.55 -21.28
CA LYS A 23 56.77 -11.39 -20.71
C LYS A 23 55.44 -11.08 -21.40
N GLU A 24 55.38 -11.26 -22.72
CA GLU A 24 54.16 -11.07 -23.50
C GLU A 24 53.11 -12.13 -23.15
N GLN A 25 53.49 -13.41 -23.06
CA GLN A 25 52.60 -14.47 -22.60
C GLN A 25 52.11 -14.25 -21.15
N GLU A 26 52.96 -13.78 -20.24
CA GLU A 26 52.53 -13.44 -18.89
C GLU A 26 51.53 -12.28 -18.88
N LEU A 27 51.73 -11.29 -19.75
CA LEU A 27 50.83 -10.15 -19.88
C LEU A 27 49.47 -10.58 -20.43
N GLU A 28 49.46 -11.45 -21.44
CA GLU A 28 48.25 -12.06 -21.99
C GLU A 28 47.52 -12.91 -20.94
N ARG A 29 48.25 -13.73 -20.18
CA ARG A 29 47.67 -14.54 -19.09
C ARG A 29 47.05 -13.66 -18.00
N LYS A 30 47.69 -12.54 -17.65
CA LYS A 30 47.14 -11.55 -16.71
C LYS A 30 45.89 -10.86 -17.27
N ARG A 31 45.89 -10.49 -18.56
CA ARG A 31 44.72 -9.92 -19.23
C ARG A 31 43.55 -10.90 -19.25
N TRP A 32 43.80 -12.16 -19.62
CA TRP A 32 42.79 -13.22 -19.63
C TRP A 32 42.22 -13.50 -18.24
N LYS A 33 43.09 -13.56 -17.21
CA LYS A 33 42.65 -13.72 -15.83
C LYS A 33 41.76 -12.56 -15.37
N LYS A 34 42.15 -11.32 -15.69
CA LYS A 34 41.38 -10.12 -15.37
C LYS A 34 40.01 -10.09 -16.08
N THR A 35 39.94 -10.51 -17.34
CA THR A 35 38.66 -10.62 -18.06
C THR A 35 37.77 -11.71 -17.47
N LEU A 36 38.36 -12.82 -17.01
CA LEU A 36 37.62 -13.88 -16.36
C LEU A 36 37.06 -13.39 -15.02
N GLU A 37 37.90 -12.82 -14.16
CA GLU A 37 37.52 -12.24 -12.86
C GLU A 37 36.41 -11.18 -13.04
N ALA A 38 36.54 -10.28 -14.01
CA ALA A 38 35.50 -9.30 -14.33
C ALA A 38 34.17 -9.94 -14.79
N GLY A 39 34.24 -11.05 -15.54
CA GLY A 39 33.05 -11.81 -15.95
C GLY A 39 32.34 -12.48 -14.78
N TRP A 40 33.10 -13.06 -13.83
CA TRP A 40 32.55 -13.60 -12.59
C TRP A 40 31.93 -12.49 -11.74
N ASP A 41 32.61 -11.36 -11.56
CA ASP A 41 32.09 -10.23 -10.78
C ASP A 41 30.79 -9.66 -11.39
N ALA A 42 30.69 -9.58 -12.71
CA ALA A 42 29.48 -9.16 -13.41
C ALA A 42 28.32 -10.15 -13.21
N MET A 43 28.60 -11.46 -13.30
CA MET A 43 27.60 -12.50 -13.04
C MET A 43 27.07 -12.43 -11.60
N TRP A 44 27.96 -12.29 -10.61
CA TRP A 44 27.57 -12.14 -9.21
C TRP A 44 26.86 -10.82 -8.90
N ALA A 45 27.16 -9.75 -9.64
CA ALA A 45 26.41 -8.50 -9.54
C ALA A 45 24.97 -8.67 -10.07
N GLU A 46 24.81 -9.33 -11.21
CA GLU A 46 23.49 -9.62 -11.78
C GLU A 46 22.66 -10.55 -10.87
N GLU A 47 23.28 -11.59 -10.29
CA GLU A 47 22.63 -12.50 -9.35
C GLU A 47 22.14 -11.75 -8.10
N ARG A 48 22.98 -10.86 -7.54
CA ARG A 48 22.60 -10.02 -6.39
C ARG A 48 21.47 -9.04 -6.72
N GLU A 49 21.45 -8.47 -7.92
CA GLU A 49 20.33 -7.64 -8.35
C GLU A 49 19.03 -8.44 -8.49
N LYS A 50 19.09 -9.65 -9.05
CA LYS A 50 17.93 -10.55 -9.16
C LYS A 50 17.42 -10.94 -7.78
N GLU A 51 18.29 -11.32 -6.86
CA GLU A 51 17.91 -11.63 -5.48
C GLU A 51 17.31 -10.41 -4.78
N LYS A 52 17.91 -9.23 -4.93
CA LYS A 52 17.37 -8.00 -4.35
C LYS A 52 15.96 -7.68 -4.87
N LYS A 53 15.71 -7.88 -6.16
CA LYS A 53 14.36 -7.74 -6.75
C LYS A 53 13.37 -8.74 -6.17
N LYS A 54 13.76 -10.03 -6.08
CA LYS A 54 12.92 -11.07 -5.47
C LYS A 54 12.58 -10.76 -4.01
N TRP A 55 13.54 -10.26 -3.24
CA TRP A 55 13.30 -9.86 -1.86
C TRP A 55 12.34 -8.67 -1.76
N ALA A 56 12.47 -7.67 -2.63
CA ALA A 56 11.54 -6.55 -2.68
C ALA A 56 10.12 -6.98 -3.07
N GLU A 57 9.98 -7.86 -4.06
CA GLU A 57 8.69 -8.43 -4.47
C GLU A 57 8.04 -9.24 -3.32
N LEU A 58 8.83 -10.06 -2.62
CA LEU A 58 8.34 -10.86 -1.50
C LEU A 58 7.94 -9.99 -0.29
N GLU A 59 8.69 -8.92 -0.03
CA GLU A 59 8.37 -7.96 1.04
C GLU A 59 7.06 -7.23 0.75
N GLU A 60 6.85 -6.80 -0.50
CA GLU A 60 5.59 -6.20 -0.95
C GLU A 60 4.41 -7.17 -0.84
N GLU A 61 4.59 -8.44 -1.22
CA GLU A 61 3.56 -9.47 -1.08
C GLU A 61 3.25 -9.75 0.40
N MET A 62 4.26 -9.83 1.25
CA MET A 62 4.09 -10.04 2.68
C MET A 62 3.32 -8.89 3.34
N ASP A 63 3.62 -7.65 2.97
CA ASP A 63 2.91 -6.50 3.48
C ASP A 63 1.46 -6.51 2.98
N ASN A 64 1.21 -6.80 1.70
CA ASN A 64 -0.16 -6.95 1.18
C ASN A 64 -0.95 -8.03 1.94
N LEU A 65 -0.35 -9.19 2.22
CA LEU A 65 -0.99 -10.28 2.97
C LEU A 65 -1.27 -9.91 4.43
N ARG A 66 -0.31 -9.29 5.12
CA ARG A 66 -0.52 -8.78 6.49
C ARG A 66 -1.67 -7.80 6.55
N GLN A 67 -1.80 -6.94 5.54
CA GLN A 67 -2.89 -5.96 5.47
C GLN A 67 -4.24 -6.64 5.25
N HIS A 68 -4.31 -7.62 4.34
CA HIS A 68 -5.53 -8.39 4.14
C HIS A 68 -5.96 -9.13 5.41
N LEU A 69 -5.02 -9.64 6.21
CA LEU A 69 -5.34 -10.26 7.50
C LEU A 69 -5.96 -9.26 8.49
N LEU A 70 -5.43 -8.04 8.58
CA LEU A 70 -6.00 -7.01 9.46
C LEU A 70 -7.42 -6.61 9.04
N GLU A 71 -7.68 -6.49 7.73
CA GLU A 71 -9.02 -6.21 7.21
C GLU A 71 -10.01 -7.35 7.50
N VAL A 72 -9.57 -8.61 7.35
CA VAL A 72 -10.40 -9.78 7.68
C VAL A 72 -10.66 -9.87 9.18
N GLU A 73 -9.67 -9.59 10.01
CA GLU A 73 -9.80 -9.59 11.47
C GLU A 73 -10.80 -8.53 11.95
N GLU A 74 -10.71 -7.29 11.44
CA GLU A 74 -11.65 -6.22 11.79
C GLU A 74 -13.09 -6.60 11.42
N ASN A 75 -13.29 -7.13 10.20
CA ASN A 75 -14.60 -7.58 9.73
C ASN A 75 -15.15 -8.77 10.53
N ALA A 76 -14.29 -9.72 10.89
CA ALA A 76 -14.67 -10.91 11.66
C ALA A 76 -15.07 -10.54 13.10
N LEU A 77 -14.36 -9.61 13.72
CA LEU A 77 -14.67 -9.13 15.07
C LEU A 77 -15.99 -8.38 15.12
N ASP A 78 -16.26 -7.49 14.16
CA ASP A 78 -17.54 -6.79 14.10
C ASP A 78 -18.71 -7.76 13.89
N MET A 79 -18.54 -8.75 13.00
CA MET A 79 -19.56 -9.79 12.77
C MET A 79 -19.79 -10.65 14.01
N ALA A 80 -18.73 -10.99 14.75
CA ALA A 80 -18.84 -11.72 16.01
C ALA A 80 -19.62 -10.92 17.06
N ASP A 81 -19.36 -9.61 17.18
CA ASP A 81 -20.06 -8.73 18.12
C ASP A 81 -21.54 -8.60 17.79
N TRP A 82 -21.88 -8.49 16.49
CA TRP A 82 -23.28 -8.53 16.04
C TRP A 82 -23.96 -9.88 16.34
N VAL A 83 -23.29 -11.01 16.08
CA VAL A 83 -23.85 -12.35 16.34
C VAL A 83 -24.15 -12.54 17.83
N VAL A 84 -23.32 -11.97 18.71
CA VAL A 84 -23.48 -12.07 20.17
C VAL A 84 -24.54 -11.09 20.70
N SER A 85 -24.57 -9.86 20.21
CA SER A 85 -25.49 -8.82 20.70
C SER A 85 -26.88 -8.87 20.07
N GLY A 86 -27.00 -9.36 18.83
CA GLY A 86 -28.23 -9.32 18.04
C GLY A 86 -28.72 -7.89 17.73
N ASP A 87 -27.86 -6.88 17.92
CA ASP A 87 -28.26 -5.47 17.89
C ASP A 87 -28.29 -4.91 16.46
N THR A 88 -29.41 -4.31 16.07
CA THR A 88 -29.60 -3.72 14.73
C THR A 88 -28.68 -2.53 14.44
N PRO A 89 -28.43 -1.59 15.38
CA PRO A 89 -27.38 -0.58 15.29
C PRO A 89 -25.98 -1.12 14.90
N THR A 90 -25.58 -2.26 15.44
CA THR A 90 -24.28 -2.88 15.12
C THR A 90 -24.24 -3.35 13.66
N LEU A 91 -25.33 -3.95 13.18
CA LEU A 91 -25.46 -4.34 11.77
C LEU A 91 -25.44 -3.13 10.82
N ASP A 92 -26.14 -2.05 11.19
CA ASP A 92 -26.16 -0.81 10.42
C ASP A 92 -24.75 -0.20 10.33
N ARG A 93 -24.02 -0.18 11.46
CA ARG A 93 -22.63 0.29 11.50
C ARG A 93 -21.71 -0.54 10.60
N ILE A 94 -21.81 -1.87 10.64
CA ILE A 94 -21.03 -2.77 9.76
C ILE A 94 -21.34 -2.45 8.30
N THR A 95 -22.62 -2.32 7.97
CA THR A 95 -23.08 -2.03 6.60
C THR A 95 -22.55 -0.69 6.12
N ILE A 96 -22.64 0.36 6.95
CA ILE A 96 -22.11 1.69 6.62
C ILE A 96 -20.59 1.62 6.40
N ARG A 97 -19.85 0.91 7.25
CA ARG A 97 -18.38 0.76 7.10
C ARG A 97 -18.02 0.09 5.78
N GLN A 98 -18.68 -1.02 5.44
CA GLN A 98 -18.48 -1.72 4.17
C GLN A 98 -18.82 -0.84 2.96
N LEU A 99 -19.87 -0.03 3.04
CA LEU A 99 -20.20 0.94 2.00
C LEU A 99 -19.12 2.01 1.86
N ILE A 100 -18.61 2.55 2.97
CA ILE A 100 -17.51 3.54 2.94
C ILE A 100 -16.26 2.91 2.33
N ASP A 101 -15.85 1.72 2.75
CA ASP A 101 -14.63 1.09 2.25
C ASP A 101 -14.75 0.76 0.75
N LYS A 102 -15.92 0.35 0.29
CA LYS A 102 -16.18 0.14 -1.14
C LYS A 102 -16.15 1.46 -1.93
N ALA A 103 -16.73 2.53 -1.38
CA ALA A 103 -16.67 3.85 -2.00
C ALA A 103 -15.22 4.36 -2.09
N GLN A 104 -14.45 4.25 -1.00
CA GLN A 104 -13.03 4.61 -0.97
C GLN A 104 -12.21 3.79 -1.97
N GLY A 105 -12.46 2.48 -2.07
CA GLY A 105 -11.82 1.62 -3.06
C GLY A 105 -12.11 2.05 -4.50
N ASN A 106 -13.37 2.36 -4.82
CA ASN A 106 -13.75 2.86 -6.15
C ASN A 106 -13.08 4.21 -6.46
N LEU A 107 -13.03 5.12 -5.49
CA LEU A 107 -12.37 6.42 -5.65
C LEU A 107 -10.85 6.26 -5.82
N ALA A 108 -10.23 5.29 -5.16
CA ALA A 108 -8.81 4.98 -5.33
C ALA A 108 -8.47 4.57 -6.77
N VAL A 109 -9.29 3.67 -7.33
CA VAL A 109 -9.14 3.20 -8.71
C VAL A 109 -9.34 4.36 -9.68
N GLN A 110 -10.39 5.17 -9.49
CA GLN A 110 -10.63 6.32 -10.35
C GLN A 110 -9.56 7.40 -10.22
N ALA A 111 -8.98 7.55 -9.03
CA ALA A 111 -7.88 8.47 -8.80
C ALA A 111 -6.53 7.95 -9.36
N GLY A 112 -6.49 6.74 -9.92
CA GLY A 112 -5.27 6.11 -10.43
C GLY A 112 -4.28 5.74 -9.32
N LEU A 113 -4.76 5.55 -8.08
CA LEU A 113 -3.92 5.18 -6.93
C LEU A 113 -3.65 3.67 -6.87
N THR A 114 -4.46 2.87 -7.58
CA THR A 114 -4.35 1.41 -7.63
C THR A 114 -4.94 0.89 -8.94
N ASP A 115 -4.40 -0.22 -9.43
CA ASP A 115 -4.78 -0.86 -10.69
C ASP A 115 -6.06 -1.71 -10.58
N GLY A 116 -6.81 -1.59 -9.48
CA GLY A 116 -8.07 -2.30 -9.27
C GLY A 116 -7.94 -3.72 -8.73
N ASN A 117 -6.71 -4.15 -8.38
CA ASN A 117 -6.52 -5.34 -7.58
C ASN A 117 -7.08 -5.05 -6.17
N ARG A 118 -8.19 -5.72 -5.82
CA ARG A 118 -9.16 -5.22 -4.83
C ARG A 118 -8.68 -5.20 -3.38
N GLY A 119 -7.61 -5.93 -3.05
CA GLY A 119 -7.03 -5.91 -1.70
C GLY A 119 -6.31 -4.57 -1.46
N GLY A 120 -6.81 -3.76 -0.52
CA GLY A 120 -6.15 -2.52 -0.12
C GLY A 120 -6.49 -1.26 -0.91
N ALA A 121 -7.44 -1.27 -1.86
CA ALA A 121 -7.83 -0.06 -2.60
C ALA A 121 -8.38 1.05 -1.68
N SER A 122 -9.23 0.69 -0.71
CA SER A 122 -9.71 1.62 0.33
C SER A 122 -8.55 2.24 1.12
N ARG A 123 -7.51 1.45 1.39
CA ARG A 123 -6.31 1.90 2.08
C ARG A 123 -5.44 2.82 1.23
N ALA A 124 -5.21 2.49 -0.03
CA ALA A 124 -4.49 3.37 -0.96
C ALA A 124 -5.11 4.77 -1.01
N TRP A 125 -6.46 4.84 -0.99
CA TRP A 125 -7.17 6.10 -0.81
C TRP A 125 -6.84 6.79 0.52
N LYS A 126 -6.95 6.07 1.64
CA LYS A 126 -6.64 6.61 2.99
C LYS A 126 -5.20 7.11 3.12
N ASP A 127 -4.23 6.39 2.57
CA ASP A 127 -2.81 6.74 2.59
C ASP A 127 -2.54 7.96 1.70
N ALA A 128 -3.21 8.05 0.54
CA ALA A 128 -3.15 9.24 -0.31
C ALA A 128 -3.72 10.49 0.37
N LEU A 129 -4.74 10.36 1.24
CA LEU A 129 -5.23 11.47 2.08
C LEU A 129 -4.21 11.88 3.16
N GLY A 130 -3.24 11.04 3.49
CA GLY A 130 -2.16 11.33 4.42
C GLY A 130 -2.55 11.23 5.90
N PRO A 131 -1.63 11.58 6.81
CA PRO A 131 -1.76 11.33 8.23
C PRO A 131 -2.60 12.38 8.99
N SER A 132 -3.03 13.46 8.33
CA SER A 132 -3.86 14.48 8.98
C SER A 132 -5.15 13.85 9.50
N LEU A 133 -5.54 14.21 10.73
CA LEU A 133 -6.82 13.82 11.34
C LEU A 133 -7.91 14.87 11.08
N GLU A 134 -7.53 16.05 10.60
CA GLU A 134 -8.44 17.17 10.37
C GLU A 134 -9.26 16.95 9.09
N LEU A 135 -10.57 16.81 9.25
CA LEU A 135 -11.50 16.56 8.16
C LEU A 135 -11.42 17.61 7.03
N PRO A 136 -11.29 18.93 7.29
CA PRO A 136 -11.18 19.93 6.23
C PRO A 136 -9.97 19.73 5.31
N GLU A 137 -8.80 19.41 5.90
CA GLU A 137 -7.56 19.18 5.15
C GLU A 137 -7.66 17.91 4.29
N ARG A 138 -8.19 16.83 4.87
CA ARG A 138 -8.41 15.57 4.16
C ARG A 138 -9.41 15.74 3.01
N LEU A 139 -10.46 16.53 3.21
CA LEU A 139 -11.45 16.85 2.17
C LEU A 139 -10.84 17.62 1.00
N GLU A 140 -10.02 18.62 1.29
CA GLU A 140 -9.32 19.38 0.26
C GLU A 140 -8.41 18.47 -0.55
N LYS A 141 -7.65 17.59 0.13
CA LYS A 141 -6.78 16.61 -0.52
C LYS A 141 -7.55 15.57 -1.34
N ALA A 142 -8.68 15.07 -0.83
CA ALA A 142 -9.56 14.18 -1.57
C ALA A 142 -10.05 14.82 -2.88
N ARG A 143 -10.45 16.09 -2.81
CA ARG A 143 -10.87 16.85 -3.99
C ARG A 143 -9.72 17.14 -4.95
N SER A 144 -8.52 17.44 -4.44
CA SER A 144 -7.36 17.66 -5.30
C SER A 144 -6.94 16.40 -6.04
N LEU A 145 -7.00 15.24 -5.37
CA LEU A 145 -6.70 13.93 -5.99
C LEU A 145 -7.65 13.68 -7.17
N LEU A 146 -8.96 13.83 -6.95
CA LEU A 146 -9.97 13.57 -7.99
C LEU A 146 -10.01 14.63 -9.09
N ARG A 147 -9.52 15.86 -8.85
CA ARG A 147 -9.46 16.95 -9.85
C ARG A 147 -8.11 17.05 -10.58
N SER A 148 -7.23 16.08 -10.40
CA SER A 148 -5.95 16.04 -11.11
C SER A 148 -6.19 16.05 -12.63
N PRO A 149 -5.44 16.84 -13.41
CA PRO A 149 -5.69 17.04 -14.85
C PRO A 149 -5.57 15.76 -15.69
N ASN A 150 -4.93 14.72 -15.15
CA ASN A 150 -4.72 13.44 -15.82
C ASN A 150 -5.86 12.43 -15.58
N ILE A 151 -6.89 12.81 -14.82
CA ILE A 151 -7.93 11.89 -14.36
C ILE A 151 -9.26 12.22 -15.04
N GLN A 152 -9.80 11.23 -15.74
CA GLN A 152 -11.16 11.30 -16.28
C GLN A 152 -12.10 10.57 -15.33
N LEU A 153 -12.86 11.36 -14.56
CA LEU A 153 -13.89 10.82 -13.67
C LEU A 153 -15.12 10.40 -14.47
N ASP A 154 -15.76 9.33 -14.03
CA ASP A 154 -17.06 8.97 -14.55
C ASP A 154 -18.13 9.98 -14.11
N SER A 155 -19.27 9.98 -14.82
CA SER A 155 -20.37 10.89 -14.54
C SER A 155 -20.92 10.75 -13.11
N ARG A 156 -20.77 9.57 -12.50
CA ARG A 156 -21.22 9.28 -11.13
C ARG A 156 -20.30 9.87 -10.08
N THR A 157 -18.99 9.71 -10.22
CA THR A 157 -18.02 10.30 -9.30
C THR A 157 -17.98 11.80 -9.42
N THR A 158 -18.24 12.34 -10.61
CA THR A 158 -18.45 13.78 -10.80
C THR A 158 -19.66 14.28 -10.01
N LYS A 159 -20.77 13.53 -9.98
CA LYS A 159 -21.93 13.84 -9.13
C LYS A 159 -21.59 13.67 -7.65
N PHE A 160 -20.87 12.62 -7.28
CA PHE A 160 -20.45 12.35 -5.90
C PHE A 160 -19.56 13.46 -5.34
N LEU A 161 -18.64 14.01 -6.14
CA LEU A 161 -17.82 15.18 -5.78
C LEU A 161 -18.64 16.41 -5.39
N SER A 162 -19.87 16.50 -5.88
CA SER A 162 -20.82 17.59 -5.54
C SER A 162 -21.54 17.33 -4.21
N SER A 163 -21.53 16.10 -3.70
CA SER A 163 -22.09 15.75 -2.39
C SER A 163 -21.07 16.03 -1.29
N THR A 164 -21.26 17.13 -0.57
CA THR A 164 -20.40 17.50 0.56
C THR A 164 -20.42 16.44 1.66
N GLU A 165 -21.59 15.88 1.98
CA GLU A 165 -21.74 14.86 3.02
C GLU A 165 -21.12 13.52 2.60
N GLY A 166 -21.30 13.09 1.34
CA GLY A 166 -20.63 11.90 0.82
C GLY A 166 -19.10 12.04 0.86
N MET A 167 -18.58 13.20 0.45
CA MET A 167 -17.15 13.49 0.49
C MET A 167 -16.58 13.49 1.91
N LYS A 168 -17.34 13.96 2.91
CA LYS A 168 -16.93 13.91 4.32
C LYS A 168 -16.73 12.47 4.78
N LEU A 169 -17.68 11.59 4.48
CA LEU A 169 -17.63 10.18 4.89
C LEU A 169 -16.42 9.43 4.32
N VAL A 170 -16.07 9.68 3.05
CA VAL A 170 -14.90 9.02 2.43
C VAL A 170 -13.57 9.69 2.77
N ALA A 171 -13.60 10.94 3.27
CA ALA A 171 -12.42 11.67 3.71
C ALA A 171 -12.15 11.52 5.21
N GLU A 172 -13.09 10.97 5.98
CA GLU A 172 -12.98 10.86 7.44
C GLU A 172 -11.80 9.98 7.87
N ALA A 173 -11.15 10.38 8.97
CA ALA A 173 -10.08 9.59 9.57
C ALA A 173 -10.64 8.34 10.27
N HIS A 174 -9.78 7.35 10.54
CA HIS A 174 -10.17 6.05 11.12
C HIS A 174 -10.83 6.15 12.51
N SER A 175 -10.78 7.32 13.15
CA SER A 175 -11.30 7.58 14.48
C SER A 175 -12.76 8.07 14.52
N SER A 176 -13.49 8.07 13.41
CA SER A 176 -14.89 8.52 13.44
C SER A 176 -15.84 7.53 14.10
N ILE A 177 -16.99 8.02 14.55
CA ILE A 177 -18.03 7.31 15.34
C ILE A 177 -18.45 5.96 14.71
N PHE A 178 -18.33 5.82 13.39
CA PHE A 178 -18.66 4.59 12.66
C PHE A 178 -17.54 3.52 12.71
N ARG A 179 -16.34 3.92 13.13
CA ARG A 179 -15.12 3.11 13.23
C ARG A 179 -14.57 3.02 14.66
N SER A 180 -14.94 3.91 15.57
CA SER A 180 -14.60 3.82 16.99
C SER A 180 -15.25 2.59 17.62
N ARG A 181 -14.42 1.63 18.02
CA ARG A 181 -14.74 0.51 18.94
C ARG A 181 -15.77 0.96 19.99
N GLY A 182 -16.76 0.12 20.31
CA GLY A 182 -17.79 0.36 21.33
C GLY A 182 -17.26 0.46 22.76
N ASP A 183 -16.23 1.27 22.99
CA ASP A 183 -15.53 1.42 24.28
C ASP A 183 -16.26 2.40 25.23
N GLU A 184 -17.41 2.96 24.84
CA GLU A 184 -18.20 3.88 25.68
C GLU A 184 -19.53 3.31 26.18
N THR A 185 -19.89 2.06 25.88
CA THR A 185 -21.15 1.48 26.39
C THR A 185 -21.01 0.03 26.84
N ALA A 186 -20.09 -0.23 27.78
CA ALA A 186 -20.23 -1.37 28.68
C ALA A 186 -20.92 -0.91 29.98
N PRO A 187 -22.27 -0.83 30.06
CA PRO A 187 -22.89 -0.88 31.37
C PRO A 187 -22.62 -2.29 31.93
N VAL A 188 -22.00 -2.29 33.10
CA VAL A 188 -21.80 -3.40 34.04
C VAL A 188 -22.81 -4.54 33.79
N ALA A 189 -22.28 -5.73 33.51
CA ALA A 189 -23.03 -6.97 33.33
C ALA A 189 -24.05 -7.17 34.46
N ALA A 190 -25.30 -6.85 34.20
CA ALA A 190 -26.42 -7.29 35.01
C ALA A 190 -26.87 -8.64 34.45
N ASP A 191 -26.49 -9.69 35.18
CA ASP A 191 -27.01 -11.05 35.20
C ASP A 191 -28.22 -11.29 34.26
N VAL A 192 -27.97 -11.77 33.03
CA VAL A 192 -29.03 -12.07 32.06
C VAL A 192 -29.39 -13.55 32.16
N SER A 193 -30.50 -13.80 32.86
CA SER A 193 -31.28 -15.04 32.77
C SER A 193 -31.72 -15.28 31.33
N HIS A 194 -31.38 -16.45 30.76
CA HIS A 194 -31.84 -16.88 29.44
C HIS A 194 -33.35 -17.14 29.43
N ALA A 195 -34.13 -16.19 28.92
CA ALA A 195 -35.50 -16.43 28.47
C ALA A 195 -35.50 -16.85 26.98
N PRO A 196 -36.32 -17.83 26.57
CA PRO A 196 -36.36 -18.31 25.19
C PRO A 196 -36.97 -17.25 24.25
N PHE A 197 -36.26 -17.03 23.14
CA PHE A 197 -36.54 -16.06 22.09
C PHE A 197 -37.86 -16.41 21.37
N ALA A 198 -38.91 -15.63 21.63
CA ALA A 198 -40.16 -15.68 20.89
C ALA A 198 -40.70 -14.26 20.75
N ASP A 199 -40.17 -13.50 19.79
CA ASP A 199 -40.94 -12.40 19.20
C ASP A 199 -40.55 -12.16 17.73
N PRO A 200 -41.53 -11.88 16.86
CA PRO A 200 -41.31 -11.64 15.45
C PRO A 200 -40.67 -10.26 15.24
N VAL A 201 -39.61 -10.21 14.43
CA VAL A 201 -38.88 -9.00 14.03
C VAL A 201 -39.86 -7.90 13.61
N SER A 202 -40.00 -6.90 14.48
CA SER A 202 -40.82 -5.72 14.29
C SER A 202 -40.22 -4.85 13.19
N LYS A 203 -40.92 -4.77 12.05
CA LYS A 203 -40.59 -3.84 10.97
C LYS A 203 -41.02 -2.43 11.38
N TYR A 204 -40.13 -1.65 12.01
CA TYR A 204 -40.36 -0.21 12.15
C TYR A 204 -39.09 0.64 11.95
N ASN A 205 -39.15 1.41 10.87
CA ASN A 205 -38.80 2.82 10.70
C ASN A 205 -37.47 3.33 11.26
N PHE A 206 -36.51 3.38 10.34
CA PHE A 206 -35.52 4.44 10.13
C PHE A 206 -35.74 5.71 10.98
N SER A 207 -34.79 5.98 11.88
CA SER A 207 -34.45 7.34 12.29
C SER A 207 -33.06 7.64 11.76
N THR A 208 -33.05 8.38 10.66
CA THR A 208 -31.89 8.78 9.88
C THR A 208 -30.99 9.73 10.65
N ALA A 209 -29.83 9.27 11.09
CA ALA A 209 -28.67 10.15 11.24
C ALA A 209 -28.17 10.51 9.83
N THR A 210 -28.69 11.64 9.30
CA THR A 210 -28.42 12.27 7.99
C THR A 210 -28.74 11.45 6.72
N PRO A 211 -29.90 11.68 6.06
CA PRO A 211 -30.38 10.94 4.88
C PRO A 211 -29.54 11.05 3.59
N ASP A 212 -28.74 12.12 3.43
CA ASP A 212 -28.20 12.47 2.11
C ASP A 212 -26.84 11.79 1.79
N GLY A 213 -26.02 11.50 2.80
CA GLY A 213 -24.68 10.95 2.60
C GLY A 213 -24.69 9.47 2.20
N SER A 214 -25.52 8.66 2.87
CA SER A 214 -25.64 7.22 2.61
C SER A 214 -26.25 6.91 1.24
N GLN A 215 -27.24 7.70 0.80
CA GLN A 215 -27.80 7.60 -0.55
C GLN A 215 -26.79 7.93 -1.64
N ALA A 216 -25.95 8.94 -1.43
CA ALA A 216 -24.87 9.29 -2.36
C ALA A 216 -23.85 8.16 -2.52
N MET A 217 -23.51 7.46 -1.43
CA MET A 217 -22.62 6.29 -1.49
C MET A 217 -23.28 5.07 -2.15
N ALA A 218 -24.56 4.80 -1.88
CA ALA A 218 -25.30 3.73 -2.53
C ALA A 218 -25.34 3.91 -4.06
N GLY A 219 -25.53 5.15 -4.54
CA GLY A 219 -25.48 5.50 -5.97
C GLY A 219 -24.10 5.30 -6.62
N LEU A 220 -23.02 5.36 -5.83
CA LEU A 220 -21.66 5.06 -6.29
C LEU A 220 -21.40 3.53 -6.41
N ILE A 221 -22.19 2.71 -5.69
CA ILE A 221 -21.93 1.29 -5.48
C ILE A 221 -22.81 0.35 -6.34
N HIS A 222 -24.03 0.75 -6.69
CA HIS A 222 -25.08 -0.13 -7.27
C HIS A 222 -25.24 -0.08 -8.80
N SER A 223 -24.18 0.00 -9.60
CA SER A 223 -24.31 -0.46 -11.01
C SER A 223 -23.04 -1.10 -11.53
N ALA A 224 -22.72 -2.24 -10.93
CA ALA A 224 -21.94 -3.29 -11.56
C ALA A 224 -22.92 -4.37 -12.03
N GLU A 225 -23.65 -4.06 -13.11
CA GLU A 225 -24.13 -5.00 -14.12
C GLU A 225 -23.81 -4.40 -15.49
#